data_AF-A0A958BAU7-F1
#
_entry.id   AF-A0A958BAU7-F1
#
_cell.length_a   1.000
_cell.length_b   1.000
_cell.length_c   1.000
_cell.angle_alpha   90.00
_cell.angle_beta   90.00
_cell.angle_gamma   90.00
#
_symmetry.space_group_name_H-M   'P 1'
#
loop_
_entity.id
_entity.type
_entity.pdbx_description
1 polymer ?
#
loop_
_entity_poly.entity_id
_entity_poly.type
_entity_poly.pdbx_seq_one_letter_code
_entity_poly.pdbx_strand_id
1 'polypeptide(L)'
;MSTMVADPLFASFDTDLHLERIAGGNETEVYRTDDQKWVVKVKTEPEYLAGDPYQEVELLRTTAHTFAEAVGAEHSLSSYYLIGQNEAGQGQVVVFQPYLSRAKSLFDLDYQSLDRPTRANVARQLRRIIKQSLKFYRRTGRLPDLYGRTSRNTSERRSLNASHRLPWRLWQFLVKRTLLRAHNLMLTDDVEPRIILVDYDPVRRSKLYQLVYYTLRSLLFWRDYLLIAVMESTGYVPQG
;
A
#
# COMPACT_ATOMS: atom_id res chain seq x y z
N MET A 1 20.33 9.93 -5.39
CA MET A 1 21.39 9.54 -4.44
C MET A 1 20.72 8.69 -3.39
N SER A 2 21.08 7.41 -3.31
CA SER A 2 20.64 6.52 -2.26
C SER A 2 21.37 6.88 -0.97
N THR A 3 20.63 7.00 0.13
CA THR A 3 21.20 7.27 1.45
C THR A 3 21.25 5.95 2.20
N MET A 4 22.46 5.47 2.48
CA MET A 4 22.67 4.37 3.41
C MET A 4 22.41 4.87 4.83
N VAL A 5 21.63 4.13 5.61
CA VAL A 5 21.29 4.51 6.99
C VAL A 5 21.78 3.42 7.93
N ALA A 6 22.69 3.80 8.84
CA ALA A 6 23.10 2.98 9.98
C ALA A 6 22.24 3.37 11.18
N ASP A 7 21.43 2.42 11.67
CA ASP A 7 20.55 2.58 12.82
C ASP A 7 20.64 1.32 13.68
N PRO A 8 20.86 1.42 15.01
CA PRO A 8 20.79 0.28 15.94
C PRO A 8 19.52 -0.56 15.80
N LEU A 9 18.44 0.02 15.30
CA LEU A 9 17.19 -0.67 14.97
C LEU A 9 17.42 -1.89 14.05
N PHE A 10 18.41 -1.81 13.17
CA PHE A 10 18.72 -2.85 12.19
C PHE A 10 19.68 -3.92 12.72
N ALA A 11 20.37 -3.66 13.83
CA ALA A 11 21.44 -4.52 14.36
C ALA A 11 21.02 -5.97 14.65
N SER A 12 19.73 -6.21 14.87
CA SER A 12 19.19 -7.54 15.14
C SER A 12 19.00 -8.42 13.91
N PHE A 13 19.05 -7.86 12.69
CA PHE A 13 18.77 -8.58 11.45
C PHE A 13 19.61 -8.14 10.25
N ASP A 14 20.45 -7.12 10.41
CA ASP A 14 21.39 -6.66 9.41
C ASP A 14 22.74 -6.41 10.08
N THR A 15 23.69 -7.31 9.84
CA THR A 15 24.95 -7.35 10.60
C THR A 15 25.93 -6.24 10.22
N ASP A 16 25.78 -5.65 9.04
CA ASP A 16 26.58 -4.50 8.63
C ASP A 16 25.87 -3.16 8.88
N LEU A 17 24.60 -3.18 9.31
CA LEU A 17 23.73 -2.02 9.58
C LEU A 17 23.44 -1.15 8.35
N HIS A 18 23.61 -1.66 7.13
CA HIS A 18 23.59 -0.87 5.91
C HIS A 18 22.34 -1.17 5.06
N LEU A 19 21.23 -0.51 5.38
CA LEU A 19 20.04 -0.53 4.52
C LEU A 19 19.96 0.71 3.61
N GLU A 20 19.56 0.48 2.36
CA GLU A 20 19.31 1.55 1.40
C GLU A 20 17.90 2.11 1.58
N ARG A 21 17.78 3.41 1.85
CA ARG A 21 16.48 4.07 1.87
C ARG A 21 15.89 4.19 0.45
N ILE A 22 14.77 3.52 0.19
CA ILE A 22 14.10 3.50 -1.13
C ILE A 22 12.82 4.32 -1.20
N ALA A 23 12.15 4.55 -0.08
CA ALA A 23 10.99 5.43 0.02
C ALA A 23 10.79 5.90 1.47
N GLY A 24 9.91 6.87 1.69
CA GLY A 24 9.56 7.27 3.05
C GLY A 24 8.67 8.51 3.12
N GLY A 25 8.17 8.77 4.32
CA GLY A 25 7.28 9.88 4.65
C GLY A 25 7.01 9.90 6.15
N ASN A 26 6.11 10.78 6.61
CA ASN A 26 5.89 11.01 8.06
C ASN A 26 5.67 9.75 8.90
N GLU A 27 4.95 8.78 8.35
CA GLU A 27 4.39 7.66 9.10
C GLU A 27 5.26 6.41 8.99
N THR A 28 6.03 6.29 7.90
CA THR A 28 6.80 5.10 7.60
C THR A 28 7.99 5.45 6.72
N GLU A 29 9.17 5.02 7.14
CA GLU A 29 10.38 4.99 6.33
C GLU A 29 10.57 3.59 5.74
N VAL A 30 11.03 3.51 4.49
CA VAL A 30 11.11 2.25 3.75
C VAL A 30 12.52 2.06 3.22
N TYR A 31 13.11 0.96 3.64
CA TYR A 31 14.48 0.57 3.31
C TYR A 31 14.50 -0.76 2.55
N ARG A 32 15.60 -1.02 1.89
CA ARG A 32 15.90 -2.25 1.16
C ARG A 32 17.20 -2.84 1.67
N THR A 33 17.22 -4.15 1.84
CA THR A 33 18.47 -4.89 2.13
C THR A 33 19.41 -4.81 0.93
N ASP A 34 20.70 -4.74 1.23
CA ASP A 34 21.84 -4.87 0.33
C ASP A 34 21.74 -6.11 -0.60
N ASP A 35 21.25 -7.25 -0.09
CA ASP A 35 21.00 -8.45 -0.90
C ASP A 35 19.76 -8.37 -1.81
N GLN A 36 19.01 -7.27 -1.74
CA GLN A 36 17.79 -6.97 -2.48
C GLN A 36 16.71 -8.05 -2.34
N LYS A 37 16.66 -8.78 -1.23
CA LYS A 37 15.60 -9.76 -0.96
C LYS A 37 14.46 -9.19 -0.13
N TRP A 38 14.72 -8.16 0.67
CA TRP A 38 13.77 -7.66 1.65
C TRP A 38 13.58 -6.14 1.58
N VAL A 39 12.36 -5.75 1.91
CA VAL A 39 11.97 -4.39 2.26
C VAL A 39 11.71 -4.33 3.74
N VAL A 40 12.28 -3.31 4.37
CA VAL A 40 12.14 -3.02 5.80
C VAL A 40 11.36 -1.71 5.93
N LYS A 41 10.16 -1.76 6.51
CA LYS A 41 9.34 -0.59 6.79
C LYS A 41 9.41 -0.26 8.27
N VAL A 42 9.90 0.92 8.60
CA VAL A 42 10.02 1.41 9.97
C VAL A 42 8.88 2.38 10.25
N LYS A 43 8.05 2.11 11.26
CA LYS A 43 6.98 3.02 11.67
C LYS A 43 7.55 4.16 12.50
N THR A 44 7.41 5.40 12.02
CA THR A 44 8.10 6.58 12.58
C THR A 44 7.17 7.63 13.18
N GLU A 45 5.86 7.46 13.04
CA GLU A 45 4.90 8.45 13.55
C GLU A 45 4.86 8.45 15.09
N PRO A 46 4.68 9.62 15.74
CA PRO A 46 4.63 9.71 17.21
C PRO A 46 3.57 8.80 17.84
N GLU A 47 2.48 8.53 17.13
CA GLU A 47 1.41 7.62 17.57
C GLU A 47 1.92 6.17 17.70
N TYR A 48 2.88 5.74 16.87
CA TYR A 48 3.53 4.43 16.97
C TYR A 48 4.60 4.39 18.06
N LEU A 49 5.26 5.52 18.31
CA LEU A 49 6.35 5.63 19.29
C LEU A 49 5.86 5.84 20.73
N ALA A 50 4.67 6.42 20.91
CA ALA A 50 4.08 6.69 22.22
C ALA A 50 3.23 5.52 22.78
N GLY A 51 2.84 4.56 21.93
CA GLY A 51 2.03 3.41 22.30
C GLY A 51 2.84 2.20 22.79
N ASP A 52 2.14 1.14 23.16
CA ASP A 52 2.74 -0.17 23.42
C ASP A 52 3.09 -0.84 22.06
N PRO A 53 4.38 -1.05 21.75
CA PRO A 53 4.80 -1.62 20.47
C PRO A 53 4.30 -3.05 20.25
N TYR A 54 3.98 -3.80 21.31
CA TYR A 54 3.41 -5.14 21.19
C TYR A 54 1.96 -5.10 20.69
N GLN A 55 1.13 -4.23 21.28
CA GLN A 55 -0.24 -4.03 20.81
C GLN A 55 -0.28 -3.55 19.36
N GLU A 56 0.67 -2.70 18.99
CA GLU A 56 0.80 -2.18 17.64
C GLU A 56 1.19 -3.27 16.63
N VAL A 57 2.17 -4.14 16.98
CA VAL A 57 2.52 -5.30 16.15
C VAL A 57 1.33 -6.25 15.98
N GLU A 58 0.57 -6.53 17.04
CA GLU A 58 -0.62 -7.39 16.96
C GLU A 58 -1.72 -6.78 16.07
N LEU A 59 -1.95 -5.47 16.19
CA LEU A 59 -2.87 -4.74 15.30
C LEU A 59 -2.42 -4.80 13.84
N LEU A 60 -1.13 -4.55 13.63
CA LEU A 60 -0.31 -4.77 12.43
C LEU A 60 -0.68 -6.07 11.71
N ARG A 61 -0.29 -7.14 12.39
CA ARG A 61 -0.39 -8.51 11.93
C ARG A 61 -1.83 -8.92 11.66
N THR A 62 -2.74 -8.61 12.59
CA THR A 62 -4.17 -8.94 12.45
C THR A 62 -4.79 -8.22 11.25
N THR A 63 -4.46 -6.95 11.07
CA THR A 63 -4.99 -6.16 9.93
C THR A 63 -4.45 -6.69 8.61
N ALA A 64 -3.16 -6.97 8.52
CA ALA A 64 -2.56 -7.50 7.30
C ALA A 64 -3.11 -8.88 6.94
N HIS A 65 -3.27 -9.77 7.93
CA HIS A 65 -3.92 -11.06 7.71
C HIS A 65 -5.35 -10.88 7.18
N THR A 66 -6.12 -10.01 7.83
CA THR A 66 -7.50 -9.70 7.45
C THR A 66 -7.60 -9.10 6.04
N PHE A 67 -6.68 -8.22 5.67
CA PHE A 67 -6.66 -7.59 4.34
C PHE A 67 -6.11 -8.52 3.27
N ALA A 68 -5.20 -9.44 3.60
CA ALA A 68 -4.80 -10.52 2.70
C ALA A 68 -6.00 -11.42 2.34
N GLU A 69 -6.87 -11.75 3.29
CA GLU A 69 -8.15 -12.44 2.98
C GLU A 69 -9.05 -11.62 2.06
N ALA A 70 -9.06 -10.29 2.22
CA ALA A 70 -9.93 -9.41 1.45
C ALA A 70 -9.52 -9.30 -0.01
N VAL A 71 -8.22 -9.34 -0.31
CA VAL A 71 -7.69 -9.24 -1.69
C VAL A 71 -7.43 -10.58 -2.35
N GLY A 72 -7.27 -11.65 -1.55
CA GLY A 72 -6.89 -12.98 -2.00
C GLY A 72 -5.40 -13.26 -1.75
N ALA A 73 -5.07 -14.49 -1.34
CA ALA A 73 -3.71 -14.87 -0.98
C ALA A 73 -2.72 -14.63 -2.14
N GLU A 74 -3.16 -14.89 -3.37
CA GLU A 74 -2.41 -14.68 -4.61
C GLU A 74 -2.13 -13.20 -4.94
N HIS A 75 -2.84 -12.27 -4.29
CA HIS A 75 -2.75 -10.82 -4.46
C HIS A 75 -2.20 -10.12 -3.21
N SER A 76 -1.62 -10.89 -2.30
CA SER A 76 -1.10 -10.41 -1.03
C SER A 76 0.39 -10.75 -0.86
N LEU A 77 1.09 -9.92 -0.10
CA LEU A 77 2.49 -10.08 0.23
C LEU A 77 2.63 -10.45 1.72
N SER A 78 3.28 -11.57 2.00
CA SER A 78 3.60 -11.97 3.37
C SER A 78 4.42 -10.89 4.06
N SER A 79 4.03 -10.54 5.28
CA SER A 79 4.66 -9.50 6.08
C SER A 79 4.98 -10.03 7.47
N TYR A 80 6.20 -9.81 7.93
CA TYR A 80 6.64 -10.12 9.28
C TYR A 80 6.68 -8.84 10.10
N TYR A 81 6.17 -8.90 11.33
CA TYR A 81 6.05 -7.74 12.21
C TYR A 81 6.93 -7.97 13.43
N LEU A 82 7.95 -7.12 13.57
CA LEU A 82 9.00 -7.21 14.57
C LEU A 82 9.02 -5.93 15.41
N ILE A 83 9.65 -6.02 16.58
CA ILE A 83 9.97 -4.88 17.43
C ILE A 83 11.49 -4.81 17.50
N GLY A 84 12.04 -3.71 17.00
CA GLY A 84 13.45 -3.36 17.21
C GLY A 84 13.57 -2.29 18.30
N GLN A 85 14.81 -1.98 18.69
CA GLN A 85 15.11 -0.90 19.63
C GLN A 85 15.79 0.24 18.88
N ASN A 86 15.26 1.45 18.99
CA ASN A 86 15.85 2.63 18.36
C ASN A 86 17.03 3.19 19.18
N GLU A 87 17.69 4.24 18.67
CA GLU A 87 18.82 4.91 19.35
C GLU A 87 18.48 5.42 20.77
N ALA A 88 17.23 5.79 21.01
CA ALA A 88 16.75 6.24 22.31
C ALA A 88 16.43 5.09 23.29
N GLY A 89 16.66 3.84 22.88
CA GLY A 89 16.34 2.65 23.67
C GLY A 89 14.86 2.29 23.67
N GLN A 90 14.02 2.93 22.84
CA GLN A 90 12.59 2.69 22.78
C GLN A 90 12.26 1.59 21.77
N GLY A 91 11.25 0.78 22.09
CA GLY A 91 10.73 -0.22 21.16
C GLY A 91 10.05 0.44 19.97
N GLN A 92 10.37 -0.01 18.76
CA GLN A 92 9.85 0.52 17.51
C GLN A 92 9.44 -0.60 16.58
N VAL A 93 8.29 -0.43 15.91
CA VAL A 93 7.73 -1.44 15.01
C VAL A 93 8.44 -1.43 13.66
N VAL A 94 8.88 -2.60 13.25
CA VAL A 94 9.55 -2.87 11.97
C VAL A 94 8.76 -3.93 11.22
N VAL A 95 8.47 -3.69 9.94
CA VAL A 95 7.77 -4.63 9.07
C VAL A 95 8.70 -5.11 7.97
N PHE A 96 8.88 -6.42 7.89
CA PHE A 96 9.66 -7.11 6.86
C PHE A 96 8.77 -7.69 5.78
N GLN A 97 9.09 -7.41 4.52
CA GLN A 97 8.36 -7.90 3.36
C GLN A 97 9.35 -8.33 2.27
N PRO A 98 9.05 -9.35 1.45
CA PRO A 98 9.85 -9.65 0.27
C PRO A 98 9.95 -8.43 -0.66
N TYR A 99 11.15 -8.13 -1.17
CA TYR A 99 11.36 -7.07 -2.14
C TYR A 99 10.98 -7.51 -3.54
N LEU A 100 10.02 -6.81 -4.13
CA LEU A 100 9.57 -7.06 -5.50
C LEU A 100 10.44 -6.27 -6.49
N SER A 101 11.69 -6.68 -6.66
CA SER A 101 12.75 -5.91 -7.35
C SER A 101 12.43 -5.48 -8.78
N ARG A 102 11.60 -6.24 -9.50
CA ARG A 102 11.19 -5.94 -10.88
C ARG A 102 9.72 -5.54 -11.00
N ALA A 103 8.98 -5.52 -9.90
CA ALA A 103 7.58 -5.13 -9.95
C ALA A 103 7.43 -3.63 -10.15
N LYS A 104 6.42 -3.24 -10.92
CA LYS A 104 6.07 -1.83 -11.14
C LYS A 104 4.77 -1.51 -10.41
N SER A 105 4.70 -0.33 -9.79
CA SER A 105 3.40 0.14 -9.31
C SER A 105 2.45 0.32 -10.50
N LEU A 106 1.14 0.12 -10.29
CA LEU A 106 0.18 0.35 -11.37
C LEU A 106 0.20 1.81 -11.84
N PHE A 107 0.53 2.74 -10.94
CA PHE A 107 0.77 4.14 -11.28
C PHE A 107 1.85 4.34 -12.35
N ASP A 108 2.98 3.63 -12.23
CA ASP A 108 4.15 3.74 -13.11
C ASP A 108 4.03 2.89 -14.38
N LEU A 109 2.94 2.14 -14.54
CA LEU A 109 2.74 1.26 -15.68
C LEU A 109 2.32 2.06 -16.92
N ASP A 110 3.05 1.87 -18.03
CA ASP A 110 2.59 2.32 -19.34
C ASP A 110 1.64 1.27 -19.94
N TYR A 111 0.34 1.50 -19.74
CA TYR A 111 -0.68 0.60 -20.25
C TYR A 111 -0.77 0.57 -21.78
N GLN A 112 -0.31 1.64 -22.47
CA GLN A 112 -0.34 1.68 -23.94
C GLN A 112 0.74 0.79 -24.54
N SER A 113 1.88 0.63 -23.85
CA SER A 113 2.96 -0.26 -24.28
C SER A 113 2.67 -1.75 -24.02
N LEU A 114 1.68 -2.08 -23.20
CA LEU A 114 1.29 -3.47 -22.96
C LEU A 114 0.59 -4.06 -24.19
N ASP A 115 0.70 -5.37 -24.38
CA ASP A 115 -0.14 -6.05 -25.36
C ASP A 115 -1.58 -6.21 -24.84
N ARG A 116 -2.51 -6.53 -25.75
CA ARG A 116 -3.94 -6.68 -25.40
C ARG A 116 -4.17 -7.83 -24.39
N PRO A 117 -3.53 -9.02 -24.53
CA PRO A 117 -3.67 -10.09 -23.54
C PRO A 117 -3.22 -9.69 -22.13
N THR A 118 -2.08 -9.01 -22.00
CA THR A 118 -1.57 -8.55 -20.70
C THR A 118 -2.49 -7.51 -20.08
N ARG A 119 -2.99 -6.54 -20.87
CA ARG A 119 -4.02 -5.59 -20.41
C ARG A 119 -5.26 -6.31 -19.88
N ALA A 120 -5.78 -7.28 -20.62
CA ALA A 120 -6.95 -8.06 -20.21
C ALA A 120 -6.67 -8.86 -18.93
N ASN A 121 -5.46 -9.42 -18.77
CA ASN A 121 -5.06 -10.12 -17.56
C ASN A 121 -5.01 -9.19 -16.34
N VAL A 122 -4.38 -8.02 -16.48
CA VAL A 122 -4.35 -6.98 -15.43
C VAL A 122 -5.77 -6.58 -15.04
N ALA A 123 -6.65 -6.34 -16.02
CA ALA A 123 -8.04 -5.98 -15.78
C ALA A 123 -8.80 -7.07 -15.01
N ARG A 124 -8.63 -8.34 -15.40
CA ARG A 124 -9.25 -9.49 -14.73
C ARG A 124 -8.81 -9.64 -13.28
N GLN A 125 -7.50 -9.50 -13.02
CA GLN A 125 -6.96 -9.54 -11.66
C GLN A 125 -7.51 -8.40 -10.79
N LEU A 126 -7.52 -7.17 -11.30
CA LEU A 126 -8.11 -6.04 -10.58
C LEU A 126 -9.59 -6.26 -10.26
N ARG A 127 -10.38 -6.75 -11.23
CA ARG A 127 -11.79 -7.06 -11.01
C ARG A 127 -11.98 -8.14 -9.94
N ARG A 128 -11.11 -9.15 -9.89
CA ARG A 128 -11.09 -10.18 -8.85
C ARG A 128 -10.80 -9.57 -7.48
N ILE A 129 -9.73 -8.78 -7.35
CA ILE A 129 -9.35 -8.08 -6.11
C ILE A 129 -10.51 -7.19 -5.62
N ILE A 130 -11.11 -6.40 -6.51
CA ILE A 130 -12.24 -5.53 -6.19
C ILE A 130 -13.44 -6.34 -5.70
N LYS A 131 -13.82 -7.41 -6.42
CA LYS A 131 -14.96 -8.25 -6.07
C LYS A 131 -14.78 -8.91 -4.70
N GLN A 132 -13.59 -9.43 -4.41
CA GLN A 132 -13.27 -10.03 -3.12
C GLN A 132 -13.29 -8.97 -2.00
N SER A 133 -12.69 -7.80 -2.25
CA SER A 133 -12.67 -6.69 -1.30
C SER A 133 -14.08 -6.20 -0.97
N LEU A 134 -14.96 -6.08 -1.97
CA LEU A 134 -16.36 -5.70 -1.76
C LEU A 134 -17.16 -6.78 -1.00
N LYS A 135 -16.91 -8.06 -1.26
CA LYS A 135 -17.49 -9.15 -0.46
C LYS A 135 -17.03 -9.07 0.99
N PHE A 136 -15.75 -8.80 1.20
CA PHE A 136 -15.15 -8.61 2.51
C PHE A 136 -15.74 -7.40 3.25
N TYR A 137 -15.96 -6.28 2.56
CA TYR A 137 -16.62 -5.09 3.10
C TYR A 137 -18.03 -5.39 3.59
N ARG A 138 -18.83 -6.12 2.80
CA ARG A 138 -20.19 -6.52 3.20
C ARG A 138 -20.20 -7.35 4.49
N ARG A 139 -19.14 -8.14 4.72
CA ARG A 139 -19.01 -9.00 5.91
C ARG A 139 -18.52 -8.23 7.14
N THR A 140 -17.62 -7.26 6.97
CA THR A 140 -16.83 -6.70 8.09
C THR A 140 -16.96 -5.19 8.27
N GLY A 141 -17.48 -4.47 7.28
CA GLY A 141 -17.47 -3.01 7.23
C GLY A 141 -16.09 -2.38 7.01
N ARG A 142 -15.04 -3.18 6.72
CA ARG A 142 -13.66 -2.72 6.51
C ARG A 142 -13.20 -2.98 5.07
N LEU A 143 -12.23 -2.20 4.60
CA LEU A 143 -11.64 -2.34 3.26
C LEU A 143 -10.13 -2.05 3.27
N PRO A 144 -9.32 -2.80 2.50
CA PRO A 144 -7.92 -2.46 2.26
C PRO A 144 -7.79 -1.15 1.46
N ASP A 145 -6.68 -0.42 1.65
CA ASP A 145 -6.35 0.72 0.79
C ASP A 145 -5.58 0.28 -0.46
N LEU A 146 -6.32 0.08 -1.54
CA LEU A 146 -5.75 -0.31 -2.82
C LEU A 146 -5.13 0.85 -3.61
N TYR A 147 -5.42 2.11 -3.27
CA TYR A 147 -4.95 3.24 -4.10
C TYR A 147 -3.55 3.71 -3.69
N GLY A 148 -3.25 3.72 -2.38
CA GLY A 148 -2.00 4.27 -1.83
C GLY A 148 -1.85 5.77 -2.06
N ARG A 149 -0.75 6.39 -1.63
CA ARG A 149 -0.29 7.74 -2.04
C ARG A 149 1.22 7.82 -1.86
N THR A 150 1.93 8.30 -2.89
CA THR A 150 3.29 8.80 -2.71
C THR A 150 3.23 10.30 -2.41
N SER A 151 3.75 10.74 -1.27
CA SER A 151 4.04 12.16 -1.01
C SER A 151 5.55 12.34 -1.06
N ARG A 152 6.06 13.33 -1.80
CA ARG A 152 7.51 13.55 -1.92
C ARG A 152 8.12 14.14 -0.65
N ASN A 153 7.30 14.80 0.19
CA ASN A 153 7.71 15.28 1.52
C ASN A 153 6.52 15.58 2.46
N THR A 154 6.85 15.83 3.71
CA THR A 154 5.93 16.19 4.82
C THR A 154 5.13 17.46 4.56
N SER A 155 5.74 18.48 3.95
CA SER A 155 5.12 19.79 3.71
C SER A 155 4.08 19.72 2.59
N GLU A 156 4.33 18.94 1.54
CA GLU A 156 3.39 18.62 0.47
C GLU A 156 2.16 17.88 1.02
N ARG A 157 2.35 16.87 1.87
CA ARG A 157 1.23 16.15 2.51
C ARG A 157 0.43 17.04 3.47
N ARG A 158 1.07 17.91 4.25
CA ARG A 158 0.39 18.91 5.11
C ARG A 158 -0.41 19.92 4.28
N SER A 159 0.18 20.44 3.19
CA SER A 159 -0.48 21.35 2.26
C SER A 159 -1.68 20.67 1.59
N LEU A 160 -1.51 19.45 1.10
CA LEU A 160 -2.58 18.65 0.51
C LEU A 160 -3.67 18.33 1.56
N ASN A 161 -3.30 18.11 2.82
CA ASN A 161 -4.25 17.77 3.89
C ASN A 161 -4.97 18.97 4.52
N ALA A 162 -4.68 20.20 4.08
CA ALA A 162 -5.37 21.39 4.55
C ALA A 162 -6.89 21.31 4.34
N SER A 163 -7.66 21.81 5.31
CA SER A 163 -9.12 21.76 5.32
C SER A 163 -9.75 22.41 4.09
N HIS A 164 -9.20 23.54 3.62
CA HIS A 164 -9.68 24.24 2.43
C HIS A 164 -9.46 23.46 1.12
N ARG A 165 -8.54 22.49 1.09
CA ARG A 165 -8.34 21.60 -0.06
C ARG A 165 -9.20 20.34 -0.03
N LEU A 166 -10.05 20.17 0.98
CA LEU A 166 -10.90 18.99 1.13
C LEU A 166 -11.82 18.77 -0.09
N PRO A 167 -12.52 19.79 -0.66
CA PRO A 167 -13.36 19.59 -1.84
C PRO A 167 -12.55 19.16 -3.07
N TRP A 168 -11.40 19.80 -3.30
CA TRP A 168 -10.50 19.43 -4.39
C TRP A 168 -9.93 18.02 -4.20
N ARG A 169 -9.57 17.63 -2.97
CA ARG A 169 -9.10 16.28 -2.65
C ARG A 169 -10.17 15.23 -2.90
N LEU A 170 -11.40 15.51 -2.49
CA LEU A 170 -12.54 14.63 -2.74
C LEU A 170 -12.76 14.51 -4.24
N TRP A 171 -12.76 15.61 -4.99
CA TRP A 171 -12.88 15.57 -6.45
C TRP A 171 -11.76 14.78 -7.14
N GLN A 172 -10.50 15.05 -6.81
CA GLN A 172 -9.33 14.33 -7.33
C GLN A 172 -9.43 12.83 -7.04
N PHE A 173 -9.84 12.46 -5.83
CA PHE A 173 -9.96 11.07 -5.43
C PHE A 173 -11.17 10.38 -6.09
N LEU A 174 -12.30 11.08 -6.20
CA LEU A 174 -13.55 10.56 -6.75
C LEU A 174 -13.60 10.53 -8.28
N VAL A 175 -12.79 11.35 -8.97
CA VAL A 175 -12.84 11.48 -10.43
C VAL A 175 -11.53 11.06 -11.09
N LYS A 176 -10.40 11.58 -10.62
CA LYS A 176 -9.11 11.40 -11.33
C LYS A 176 -8.36 10.13 -10.96
N ARG A 177 -8.73 9.51 -9.84
CA ARG A 177 -7.93 8.44 -9.26
C ARG A 177 -8.57 7.09 -9.44
N THR A 178 -8.14 6.38 -10.47
CA THR A 178 -8.53 4.99 -10.74
C THR A 178 -7.54 4.02 -10.11
N LEU A 179 -7.95 2.78 -9.87
CA LEU A 179 -7.04 1.70 -9.44
C LEU A 179 -5.93 1.40 -10.46
N LEU A 180 -6.10 1.79 -11.73
CA LEU A 180 -5.03 1.76 -12.74
C LEU A 180 -3.91 2.77 -12.45
N ARG A 181 -4.10 3.66 -11.47
CA ARG A 181 -3.10 4.62 -10.98
C ARG A 181 -2.81 4.41 -9.49
N ALA A 182 -2.88 3.16 -9.03
CA ALA A 182 -2.59 2.79 -7.66
C ALA A 182 -1.08 2.68 -7.41
N HIS A 183 -0.62 3.19 -6.26
CA HIS A 183 0.75 3.00 -5.79
C HIS A 183 0.90 1.78 -4.88
N ASN A 184 -0.19 1.37 -4.20
CA ASN A 184 -0.17 0.23 -3.29
C ASN A 184 -0.33 -1.12 -4.00
N LEU A 185 -0.64 -1.10 -5.30
CA LEU A 185 -0.73 -2.29 -6.14
C LEU A 185 0.47 -2.34 -7.07
N MET A 186 1.20 -3.46 -7.03
CA MET A 186 2.37 -3.69 -7.87
C MET A 186 2.10 -4.85 -8.82
N LEU A 187 2.45 -4.70 -10.10
CA LEU A 187 2.46 -5.78 -11.08
C LEU A 187 3.84 -6.43 -11.08
N THR A 188 3.91 -7.72 -10.77
CA THR A 188 5.16 -8.50 -10.82
C THR A 188 5.62 -8.75 -12.24
N ASP A 189 6.93 -8.88 -12.42
CA ASP A 189 7.58 -9.23 -13.69
C ASP A 189 7.93 -10.73 -13.69
N ASP A 190 6.94 -11.56 -13.37
CA ASP A 190 7.04 -13.02 -13.41
C ASP A 190 6.53 -13.56 -14.76
N VAL A 191 6.80 -14.84 -15.07
CA VAL A 191 6.23 -15.52 -16.26
C VAL A 191 4.70 -15.38 -16.32
N GLU A 192 4.07 -15.42 -15.15
CA GLU A 192 2.67 -15.06 -14.97
C GLU A 192 2.58 -13.80 -14.10
N PRO A 193 2.47 -12.59 -14.70
CA PRO A 193 2.42 -11.34 -13.96
C PRO A 193 1.24 -11.31 -12.99
N ARG A 194 1.50 -10.98 -11.73
CA ARG A 194 0.49 -10.90 -10.68
C ARG A 194 0.42 -9.49 -10.09
N ILE A 195 -0.78 -9.06 -9.74
CA ILE A 195 -1.00 -7.82 -8.98
C ILE A 195 -0.95 -8.14 -7.50
N ILE A 196 -0.05 -7.49 -6.77
CA ILE A 196 0.18 -7.67 -5.34
C ILE A 196 -0.09 -6.37 -4.59
N LEU A 197 -0.88 -6.44 -3.51
CA LEU A 197 -1.02 -5.38 -2.53
C LEU A 197 0.20 -5.37 -1.60
N VAL A 198 0.87 -4.23 -1.47
CA VAL A 198 2.10 -4.11 -0.66
C VAL A 198 1.93 -3.37 0.66
N ASP A 199 0.77 -2.77 0.90
CA ASP A 199 0.51 -1.94 2.07
C ASP A 199 -0.84 -2.29 2.73
N TYR A 200 -0.80 -2.48 4.05
CA TYR A 200 -1.90 -3.01 4.85
C TYR A 200 -2.31 -2.09 6.00
N ASP A 201 -1.86 -0.83 5.98
CA ASP A 201 -2.07 0.06 7.11
C ASP A 201 -3.56 0.29 7.41
N PRO A 202 -4.01 0.14 8.68
CA PRO A 202 -5.38 0.39 9.06
C PRO A 202 -5.67 1.90 9.13
N VAL A 203 -6.94 2.25 8.94
CA VAL A 203 -7.43 3.60 9.25
C VAL A 203 -7.58 3.75 10.77
N ARG A 204 -6.73 4.58 11.39
CA ARG A 204 -6.68 4.79 12.85
C ARG A 204 -7.68 5.80 13.42
N ARG A 205 -8.51 6.42 12.58
CA ARG A 205 -9.46 7.46 12.98
C ARG A 205 -10.69 6.88 13.69
N SER A 206 -11.57 7.75 14.20
CA SER A 206 -12.80 7.35 14.88
C SER A 206 -13.68 6.40 14.06
N LYS A 207 -14.52 5.60 14.73
CA LYS A 207 -15.42 4.64 14.05
C LYS A 207 -16.32 5.28 13.00
N LEU A 208 -16.83 6.48 13.26
CA LEU A 208 -17.64 7.24 12.30
C LEU A 208 -16.81 7.61 11.05
N TYR A 209 -15.57 8.06 11.25
CA TYR A 209 -14.68 8.34 10.13
C TYR A 209 -14.40 7.08 9.32
N GLN A 210 -14.10 5.96 9.99
CA GLN A 210 -13.86 4.67 9.32
C GLN A 210 -15.07 4.24 8.50
N LEU A 211 -16.28 4.35 9.06
CA LEU A 211 -17.52 4.02 8.36
C LEU A 211 -17.68 4.84 7.08
N VAL A 212 -17.56 6.17 7.17
CA VAL A 212 -17.67 7.06 6.01
C VAL A 212 -16.58 6.75 4.99
N TYR A 213 -15.34 6.59 5.45
CA TYR A 213 -14.19 6.33 4.60
C TYR A 213 -14.31 5.01 3.83
N TYR A 214 -14.64 3.90 4.51
CA TYR A 214 -14.81 2.61 3.85
C TYR A 214 -16.05 2.58 2.94
N THR A 215 -17.13 3.29 3.30
CA THR A 215 -18.30 3.45 2.44
C THR A 215 -17.93 4.14 1.13
N LEU A 216 -17.27 5.30 1.19
CA LEU A 216 -16.82 6.02 0.00
C LEU A 216 -15.88 5.16 -0.85
N ARG A 217 -14.97 4.42 -0.21
CA ARG A 217 -14.07 3.51 -0.92
C ARG A 217 -14.81 2.38 -1.64
N SER A 218 -15.85 1.82 -1.02
CA SER A 218 -16.68 0.79 -1.66
C SER A 218 -17.37 1.30 -2.93
N LEU A 219 -17.83 2.55 -2.93
CA LEU A 219 -18.43 3.19 -4.12
C LEU A 219 -17.39 3.36 -5.24
N LEU A 220 -16.16 3.75 -4.88
CA LEU A 220 -15.08 3.87 -5.85
C LEU A 220 -14.65 2.54 -6.44
N PHE A 221 -14.65 1.48 -5.64
CA PHE A 221 -14.42 0.13 -6.14
C PHE A 221 -15.48 -0.30 -7.16
N TRP A 222 -16.75 0.05 -6.96
CA TRP A 222 -17.77 -0.18 -7.97
C TRP A 222 -17.53 0.60 -9.27
N ARG A 223 -17.19 1.88 -9.17
CA ARG A 223 -16.80 2.71 -10.32
C ARG A 223 -15.65 2.05 -11.10
N ASP A 224 -14.58 1.68 -10.41
CA ASP A 224 -13.39 1.11 -11.04
C ASP A 224 -13.65 -0.29 -11.58
N TYR A 225 -14.49 -1.08 -10.94
CA TYR A 225 -14.90 -2.38 -11.47
C TYR A 225 -15.54 -2.25 -12.86
N LEU A 226 -16.39 -1.23 -13.06
CA LEU A 226 -17.03 -0.96 -14.36
C LEU A 226 -16.02 -0.43 -15.39
N LEU A 227 -15.19 0.54 -15.02
CA LEU A 227 -14.15 1.09 -15.91
C LEU A 227 -13.17 0.00 -16.38
N ILE A 228 -12.77 -0.88 -15.48
CA ILE A 228 -11.84 -1.98 -15.78
C ILE A 228 -12.53 -3.08 -16.59
N ALA A 229 -13.85 -3.30 -16.43
CA ALA A 229 -14.60 -4.20 -17.31
C ALA A 229 -14.65 -3.71 -18.77
N VAL A 230 -14.69 -2.39 -18.98
CA VAL A 230 -14.55 -1.80 -20.32
C VAL A 230 -13.15 -2.07 -20.88
N MET A 231 -12.10 -1.91 -20.06
CA MET A 231 -10.73 -2.23 -20.46
C MET A 231 -10.56 -3.70 -20.85
N GLU A 232 -11.15 -4.63 -20.08
CA GLU A 232 -11.07 -6.05 -20.37
C GLU A 232 -11.75 -6.41 -21.70
N SER A 233 -12.92 -5.84 -21.99
CA SER A 233 -13.70 -6.17 -23.19
C SER A 233 -13.17 -5.48 -24.45
N THR A 234 -12.85 -4.20 -24.37
CA THR A 234 -12.51 -3.37 -25.53
C THR A 234 -10.99 -3.23 -25.75
N GLY A 235 -10.19 -3.44 -24.70
CA GLY A 235 -8.76 -3.12 -24.71
C GLY A 235 -8.46 -1.63 -24.52
N TYR A 236 -9.47 -0.76 -24.45
CA TYR A 236 -9.32 0.66 -24.16
C TYR A 236 -8.86 0.88 -22.73
N VAL A 237 -7.85 1.71 -22.52
CA VAL A 237 -7.36 2.05 -21.18
C VAL A 237 -8.09 3.31 -20.71
N PRO A 238 -8.91 3.23 -19.64
CA PRO A 238 -9.55 4.40 -19.06
C PRO A 238 -8.52 5.45 -18.67
N GLN A 239 -8.66 6.66 -19.20
CA GLN A 239 -7.90 7.81 -18.73
C GLN A 239 -8.51 8.30 -17.41
N GLY A 240 -7.67 8.54 -16.41
CA GLY A 240 -8.02 9.18 -15.14
C GLY A 240 -7.57 10.63 -15.13
#